data_AF-A0A3D4ZHX3-F1
#
_entry.id   AF-A0A3D4ZHX3-F1
#
_cell.length_a   1.000
_cell.length_b   1.000
_cell.length_c   1.000
_cell.angle_alpha   90.00
_cell.angle_beta   90.00
_cell.angle_gamma   90.00
#
_symmetry.space_group_name_H-M   'P 1'
#
loop_
_entity.id
_entity.type
_entity.pdbx_description
1 polymer ?
#
loop_
_entity_poly.entity_id
_entity_poly.type
_entity_poly.pdbx_seq_one_letter_code
_entity_poly.pdbx_strand_id
1 'polypeptide(L)'
;MDRALLVRLLGEKPAKQETQTTYSLAPLKQENGYRYTEVSYQACDGEMVQALLLIPDGLDIATDEKHPVIIAHHQHGGRYDAGMLEPAGLYENPANTFALTLCKAGFIVLCPEQIGFGRRREKLSDGQYMNGRDNERWLFIQYYLKNRTLLGKCLFDMECAMDMLEQLPFVDKERIGICGHSMGGLIAYWFGWYEKRIKAIASVCGFSSLALLQQRHLNHTFTMYLPGILNYGDTPDLLDDICPKPLYLTFGAEDRIFPVDASLDICRKAQSIYTQQEASNQCLAEVTEDGHVFTEEKQSRAAEFFRMLL
;
A
#
# COMPACT_ATOMS: atom_id res chain seq x y z
N MET A 1 -3.80 -19.71 -7.48
CA MET A 1 -2.41 -20.07 -7.09
C MET A 1 -2.37 -20.59 -5.66
N ASP A 2 -1.41 -21.44 -5.27
CA ASP A 2 -1.26 -21.88 -3.87
C ASP A 2 -0.75 -20.72 -2.99
N ARG A 3 -1.58 -20.27 -2.04
CA ARG A 3 -1.27 -19.18 -1.12
C ARG A 3 -0.03 -19.48 -0.25
N ALA A 4 0.08 -20.70 0.27
CA ALA A 4 1.19 -21.06 1.17
C ALA A 4 2.53 -21.01 0.43
N LEU A 5 2.54 -21.46 -0.83
CA LEU A 5 3.69 -21.35 -1.71
C LEU A 5 4.09 -19.89 -1.97
N LEU A 6 3.12 -19.03 -2.31
CA LEU A 6 3.39 -17.61 -2.57
C LEU A 6 3.92 -16.89 -1.32
N VAL A 7 3.37 -17.19 -0.15
CA VAL A 7 3.89 -16.67 1.13
C VAL A 7 5.32 -17.12 1.36
N ARG A 8 5.68 -18.36 1.00
CA ARG A 8 7.07 -18.82 1.07
C ARG A 8 7.99 -18.09 0.09
N LEU A 9 7.51 -17.74 -1.11
CA LEU A 9 8.30 -16.99 -2.09
C LEU A 9 8.61 -15.56 -1.62
N LEU A 10 7.76 -14.95 -0.78
CA LEU A 10 8.04 -13.63 -0.18
C LEU A 10 9.33 -13.66 0.67
N GLY A 11 9.70 -14.84 1.15
CA GLY A 11 10.86 -15.09 1.99
C GLY A 11 10.50 -15.30 3.46
N GLU A 12 11.47 -15.76 4.23
CA GLU A 12 11.28 -15.99 5.66
C GLU A 12 11.06 -14.67 6.40
N LYS A 13 9.88 -14.55 7.02
CA LYS A 13 9.58 -13.49 7.97
C LYS A 13 10.53 -13.61 9.17
N PRO A 14 11.24 -12.53 9.57
CA PRO A 14 12.01 -12.54 10.81
C PRO A 14 11.13 -12.95 11.99
N ALA A 15 11.68 -13.76 12.91
CA ALA A 15 10.96 -14.09 14.14
C ALA A 15 10.61 -12.79 14.86
N LYS A 16 9.30 -12.55 15.05
CA LYS A 16 8.84 -11.38 15.80
C LYS A 16 9.38 -11.50 17.21
N GLN A 17 10.11 -10.48 17.68
CA GLN A 17 10.51 -10.43 19.09
C GLN A 17 9.23 -10.48 19.93
N GLU A 18 9.14 -11.40 20.91
CA GLU A 18 7.93 -11.66 21.72
C GLU A 18 7.46 -10.46 22.56
N THR A 19 8.16 -9.33 22.48
CA THR A 19 7.75 -8.09 23.11
C THR A 19 6.55 -7.48 22.39
N GLN A 20 5.59 -6.98 23.16
CA GLN A 20 4.48 -6.15 22.68
C GLN A 20 5.00 -5.12 21.66
N THR A 21 4.31 -4.95 20.52
CA THR A 21 4.75 -4.02 19.47
C THR A 21 4.93 -2.65 20.11
N THR A 22 6.19 -2.22 20.22
CA THR A 22 6.52 -0.95 20.85
C THR A 22 6.25 0.13 19.82
N TYR A 23 5.33 1.04 20.13
CA TYR A 23 5.06 2.21 19.33
C TYR A 23 5.13 3.48 20.18
N SER A 24 5.42 4.60 19.53
CA SER A 24 5.36 5.93 20.13
C SER A 24 4.60 6.88 19.22
N LEU A 25 3.89 7.82 19.85
CA LEU A 25 3.17 8.90 19.19
C LEU A 25 3.86 10.22 19.54
N ALA A 26 4.20 11.01 18.54
CA ALA A 26 4.61 12.38 18.74
C ALA A 26 3.40 13.26 19.19
N PRO A 27 3.63 14.48 19.68
CA PRO A 27 2.55 15.44 19.87
C PRO A 27 1.77 15.69 18.58
N LEU A 28 0.45 15.82 18.69
CA LEU A 28 -0.41 16.19 17.57
C LEU A 28 -0.05 17.58 17.05
N LYS A 29 -0.05 17.71 15.73
CA LYS A 29 0.09 18.96 15.00
C LYS A 29 -1.22 19.27 14.28
N GLN A 30 -1.60 20.54 14.25
CA GLN A 30 -2.82 21.01 13.60
C GLN A 30 -2.52 21.49 12.18
N GLU A 31 -3.38 21.11 11.24
CA GLU A 31 -3.44 21.63 9.86
C GLU A 31 -4.87 22.07 9.55
N ASN A 32 -5.10 22.62 8.35
CA ASN A 32 -6.45 23.02 7.94
C ASN A 32 -7.33 21.79 7.59
N GLY A 33 -8.27 21.46 8.47
CA GLY A 33 -9.26 20.39 8.27
C GLY A 33 -8.86 19.03 8.85
N TYR A 34 -7.68 18.93 9.47
CA TYR A 34 -7.20 17.70 10.12
C TYR A 34 -6.06 17.98 11.10
N ARG A 35 -5.81 17.01 11.98
CA ARG A 35 -4.60 16.91 12.81
C ARG A 35 -3.77 15.74 12.34
N TYR A 36 -2.47 15.77 12.60
CA TYR A 36 -1.62 14.61 12.36
C TYR A 36 -0.58 14.44 13.47
N THR A 37 -0.10 13.21 13.64
CA THR A 37 1.05 12.88 14.48
C THR A 37 2.00 11.94 13.76
N GLU A 38 3.29 12.04 14.07
CA GLU A 38 4.25 11.03 13.65
C GLU A 38 4.16 9.83 14.59
N VAL A 39 4.04 8.64 14.01
CA VAL A 39 4.03 7.37 14.71
C VAL A 39 5.32 6.63 14.37
N SER A 40 5.97 6.07 15.39
CA SER A 40 7.10 5.17 15.20
C SER A 40 6.74 3.81 15.78
N TYR A 41 6.94 2.73 15.03
CA TYR A 41 6.67 1.36 15.48
C TYR A 41 7.77 0.41 15.01
N GLN A 42 7.97 -0.67 15.77
CA GLN A 42 9.04 -1.62 15.49
C GLN A 42 8.62 -2.69 14.46
N ALA A 43 9.40 -2.85 13.39
CA ALA A 43 9.29 -3.95 12.44
C ALA A 43 9.75 -5.28 13.05
N CYS A 44 9.45 -6.40 12.39
CA CYS A 44 9.78 -7.75 12.88
C CYS A 44 11.30 -7.99 13.07
N ASP A 45 12.14 -7.28 12.33
CA ASP A 45 13.61 -7.34 12.42
C ASP A 45 14.20 -6.29 13.37
N GLY A 46 13.36 -5.55 14.10
CA GLY A 46 13.78 -4.54 15.06
C GLY A 46 13.99 -3.14 14.48
N GLU A 47 13.90 -2.96 13.16
CA GLU A 47 13.97 -1.65 12.51
C GLU A 47 12.78 -0.76 12.96
N MET A 48 13.02 0.52 13.21
CA MET A 48 11.93 1.46 13.52
C MET A 48 11.33 2.01 12.23
N VAL A 49 10.05 1.77 12.00
CA VAL A 49 9.29 2.30 10.87
C VAL A 49 8.56 3.56 11.31
N GLN A 50 8.68 4.62 10.51
CA GLN A 50 7.94 5.86 10.70
C GLN A 50 6.65 5.85 9.87
N ALA A 51 5.62 6.52 10.38
CA ALA A 51 4.38 6.78 9.68
C ALA A 51 3.81 8.13 10.11
N LEU A 52 2.90 8.68 9.30
CA LEU A 52 1.99 9.73 9.72
C LEU A 52 0.62 9.15 10.01
N LEU A 53 0.02 9.52 11.14
CA LEU A 53 -1.36 9.23 11.46
C LEU A 53 -2.16 10.52 11.37
N LEU A 54 -3.03 10.60 10.36
CA LEU A 54 -3.93 11.73 10.11
C LEU A 54 -5.28 11.45 10.75
N ILE A 55 -5.83 12.47 11.40
CA ILE A 55 -7.09 12.42 12.13
C ILE A 55 -7.93 13.61 11.68
N PRO A 56 -9.14 13.40 11.13
CA PRO A 56 -9.98 14.51 10.70
C PRO A 56 -10.33 15.44 11.85
N ASP A 57 -10.54 16.72 11.52
CA ASP A 57 -11.09 17.66 12.49
C ASP A 57 -12.50 17.21 12.93
N GLY A 58 -12.82 17.45 14.21
CA GLY A 58 -14.09 17.06 14.81
C GLY A 58 -14.15 15.61 15.32
N LEU A 59 -13.16 14.75 14.99
CA LEU A 59 -13.07 13.40 15.54
C LEU A 59 -12.33 13.42 16.88
N ASP A 60 -13.01 13.04 17.98
CA ASP A 60 -12.39 13.02 19.31
C ASP A 60 -11.83 11.64 19.67
N ILE A 61 -10.51 11.50 19.51
CA ILE A 61 -9.74 10.29 19.83
C ILE A 61 -9.56 10.03 21.34
N ALA A 62 -10.02 10.94 22.21
CA ALA A 62 -9.99 10.76 23.66
C ALA A 62 -11.25 10.05 24.20
N THR A 63 -12.25 9.84 23.35
CA THR A 63 -13.46 9.07 23.69
C THR A 63 -13.26 7.57 23.49
N ASP A 64 -14.20 6.76 23.96
CA ASP A 64 -14.24 5.31 23.71
C ASP A 64 -14.75 4.96 22.29
N GLU A 65 -15.10 5.95 21.47
CA GLU A 65 -15.56 5.73 20.10
C GLU A 65 -14.43 5.14 19.24
N LYS A 66 -14.78 4.13 18.43
CA LYS A 66 -13.85 3.44 17.53
C LYS A 66 -14.10 3.88 16.10
N HIS A 67 -13.05 4.24 15.40
CA HIS A 67 -13.12 4.82 14.07
C HIS A 67 -12.48 3.93 13.01
N PRO A 68 -13.02 3.94 11.78
CA PRO A 68 -12.42 3.22 10.67
C PRO A 68 -11.06 3.83 10.30
N VAL A 69 -10.13 2.97 9.90
CA VAL A 69 -8.79 3.36 9.48
C VAL A 69 -8.56 2.95 8.03
N ILE A 70 -7.92 3.84 7.26
CA ILE A 70 -7.40 3.49 5.94
C ILE A 70 -5.90 3.64 5.97
N ILE A 71 -5.18 2.59 5.55
CA ILE A 71 -3.74 2.70 5.30
C ILE A 71 -3.54 3.26 3.90
N ALA A 72 -2.89 4.43 3.79
CA ALA A 72 -2.61 5.11 2.54
C ALA A 72 -1.13 4.92 2.16
N HIS A 73 -0.86 3.93 1.32
CA HIS A 73 0.51 3.63 0.90
C HIS A 73 0.97 4.55 -0.22
N HIS A 74 2.08 5.26 -0.01
CA HIS A 74 2.60 6.24 -0.96
C HIS A 74 3.03 5.62 -2.30
N GLN A 75 3.03 6.45 -3.33
CA GLN A 75 3.54 6.13 -4.65
C GLN A 75 5.06 6.20 -4.73
N HIS A 76 5.63 5.76 -5.85
CA HIS A 76 7.06 5.88 -6.10
C HIS A 76 7.45 7.31 -6.54
N GLY A 77 6.71 7.90 -7.50
CA GLY A 77 6.88 9.29 -7.98
C GLY A 77 8.24 9.68 -8.57
N GLY A 78 9.22 8.76 -8.52
CA GLY A 78 10.64 9.09 -8.72
C GLY A 78 11.22 9.96 -7.60
N ARG A 79 10.50 10.09 -6.48
CA ARG A 79 10.81 10.97 -5.34
C ARG A 79 11.09 10.13 -4.11
N TYR A 80 12.32 9.63 -4.00
CA TYR A 80 12.73 8.75 -2.91
C TYR A 80 12.75 9.42 -1.54
N ASP A 81 12.74 10.75 -1.50
CA ASP A 81 12.68 11.58 -0.30
C ASP A 81 11.26 11.87 0.18
N ALA A 82 10.23 11.61 -0.65
CA ALA A 82 8.86 11.98 -0.34
C ALA A 82 8.17 11.02 0.63
N GLY A 83 8.19 9.72 0.34
CA GLY A 83 7.68 8.67 1.22
C GLY A 83 6.27 8.95 1.75
N MET A 84 6.10 8.80 3.07
CA MET A 84 4.82 9.03 3.75
C MET A 84 4.28 10.47 3.65
N LEU A 85 5.14 11.45 3.36
CA LEU A 85 4.78 12.87 3.35
C LEU A 85 3.91 13.25 2.15
N GLU A 86 4.14 12.61 0.99
CA GLU A 86 3.43 12.94 -0.25
C GLU A 86 1.91 12.71 -0.18
N PRO A 87 1.42 11.49 0.16
CA PRO A 87 -0.02 11.27 0.24
C PRO A 87 -0.69 12.13 1.31
N ALA A 88 0.04 12.51 2.37
CA ALA A 88 -0.39 13.42 3.42
C ALA A 88 -0.35 14.91 3.02
N GLY A 89 0.13 15.26 1.83
CA GLY A 89 0.26 16.65 1.38
C GLY A 89 1.30 17.47 2.14
N LEU A 90 2.26 16.81 2.78
CA LEU A 90 3.35 17.42 3.54
C LEU A 90 4.70 17.36 2.79
N TYR A 91 4.66 17.09 1.49
CA TYR A 91 5.82 17.11 0.59
C TYR A 91 5.73 18.29 -0.38
N GLU A 92 6.86 18.79 -0.85
CA GLU A 92 6.91 19.92 -1.77
C GLU A 92 6.20 19.60 -3.10
N ASN A 93 5.32 20.51 -3.55
CA ASN A 93 4.47 20.34 -4.75
C ASN A 93 3.73 18.99 -4.78
N PRO A 94 2.84 18.74 -3.80
CA PRO A 94 2.25 17.43 -3.65
C PRO A 94 1.26 17.17 -4.79
N ALA A 95 1.60 16.25 -5.69
CA ALA A 95 0.78 15.92 -6.86
C ALA A 95 -0.29 14.87 -6.56
N ASN A 96 -0.14 14.10 -5.48
CA ASN A 96 -1.02 12.98 -5.14
C ASN A 96 -1.28 12.93 -3.63
N THR A 97 -2.29 13.67 -3.18
CA THR A 97 -2.65 13.89 -1.77
C THR A 97 -3.85 13.06 -1.30
N PHE A 98 -4.00 11.85 -1.83
CA PHE A 98 -5.19 11.03 -1.61
C PHE A 98 -5.44 10.66 -0.14
N ALA A 99 -4.41 10.63 0.73
CA ALA A 99 -4.63 10.45 2.17
C ALA A 99 -5.38 11.63 2.79
N LEU A 100 -5.18 12.86 2.30
CA LEU A 100 -5.97 14.02 2.72
C LEU A 100 -7.42 13.90 2.29
N THR A 101 -7.68 13.42 1.07
CA THR A 101 -9.05 13.19 0.59
C THR A 101 -9.77 12.15 1.45
N LEU A 102 -9.10 11.04 1.77
CA LEU A 102 -9.63 10.02 2.68
C LEU A 102 -9.83 10.57 4.11
N CYS A 103 -8.87 11.34 4.61
CA CYS A 103 -8.97 11.94 5.95
C CYS A 103 -10.17 12.90 6.04
N LYS A 104 -10.29 13.82 5.08
CA LYS A 104 -11.45 14.73 4.96
C LYS A 104 -12.77 14.00 4.72
N ALA A 105 -12.72 12.76 4.25
CA ALA A 105 -13.91 11.93 4.11
C ALA A 105 -14.41 11.32 5.44
N GLY A 106 -13.65 11.46 6.53
CA GLY A 106 -14.01 11.02 7.88
C GLY A 106 -13.18 9.85 8.42
N PHE A 107 -12.17 9.38 7.67
CA PHE A 107 -11.33 8.26 8.09
C PHE A 107 -10.11 8.73 8.87
N ILE A 108 -9.68 7.94 9.85
CA ILE A 108 -8.29 8.01 10.33
C ILE A 108 -7.41 7.41 9.24
N VAL A 109 -6.30 8.06 8.89
CA VAL A 109 -5.45 7.61 7.78
C VAL A 109 -4.02 7.41 8.26
N LEU A 110 -3.48 6.20 8.05
CA LEU A 110 -2.08 5.88 8.31
C LEU A 110 -1.28 5.96 7.01
N CYS A 111 -0.27 6.81 6.94
CA CYS A 111 0.69 6.87 5.83
C CYS A 111 2.03 6.27 6.30
N PRO A 112 2.30 4.97 6.08
CA PRO A 112 3.57 4.35 6.46
C PRO A 112 4.69 4.72 5.51
N GLU A 113 5.92 4.83 6.03
CA GLU A 113 7.13 5.01 5.22
C GLU A 113 7.70 3.66 4.79
N GLN A 114 7.66 3.39 3.48
CA GLN A 114 8.21 2.16 2.93
C GLN A 114 9.74 2.16 3.02
N ILE A 115 10.32 0.97 3.22
CA ILE A 115 11.76 0.78 3.09
C ILE A 115 12.27 1.30 1.74
N GLY A 116 13.41 1.98 1.76
CA GLY A 116 13.99 2.63 0.60
C GLY A 116 13.43 4.03 0.29
N PHE A 117 12.53 4.56 1.09
CA PHE A 117 11.98 5.92 0.94
C PHE A 117 12.15 6.75 2.21
N GLY A 118 12.11 8.07 2.05
CA GLY A 118 12.23 9.04 3.13
C GLY A 118 13.50 8.84 3.95
N ARG A 119 13.32 8.60 5.25
CA ARG A 119 14.33 8.33 6.27
C ARG A 119 14.79 6.87 6.27
N ARG A 120 14.05 5.97 5.61
CA ARG A 120 14.36 4.55 5.45
C ARG A 120 15.15 4.23 4.18
N ARG A 121 15.76 5.24 3.59
CA ARG A 121 16.80 5.07 2.56
C ARG A 121 18.10 4.63 3.20
N GLU A 122 18.84 3.84 2.46
CA GLU A 122 20.18 3.42 2.87
C GLU A 122 21.12 4.61 2.94
N LYS A 123 22.03 4.58 3.91
CA LYS A 123 23.08 5.59 4.06
C LYS A 123 24.42 5.03 3.62
N LEU A 124 25.15 5.83 2.87
CA LEU A 124 26.54 5.58 2.52
C LEU A 124 27.44 5.83 3.74
N SER A 125 28.72 5.44 3.63
CA SER A 125 29.70 5.59 4.72
C SER A 125 29.93 7.04 5.15
N ASP A 126 29.64 8.00 4.29
CA ASP A 126 29.72 9.44 4.56
C ASP A 126 28.43 10.02 5.18
N GLY A 127 27.43 9.18 5.44
CA GLY A 127 26.16 9.56 6.05
C GLY A 127 25.10 10.08 5.07
N GLN A 128 25.44 10.24 3.78
CA GLN A 128 24.47 10.66 2.77
C GLN A 128 23.53 9.51 2.39
N TYR A 129 22.30 9.83 2.01
CA TYR A 129 21.39 8.81 1.49
C TYR A 129 21.85 8.33 0.11
N MET A 130 21.83 7.02 -0.08
CA MET A 130 21.94 6.41 -1.39
C MET A 130 20.77 6.90 -2.24
N ASN A 131 21.08 7.44 -3.42
CA ASN A 131 20.10 8.15 -4.23
C ASN A 131 19.51 7.26 -5.33
N GLY A 132 18.27 7.53 -5.71
CA GLY A 132 17.68 6.98 -6.91
C GLY A 132 17.49 5.47 -6.88
N ARG A 133 17.53 4.87 -8.08
CA ARG A 133 17.38 3.41 -8.27
C ARG A 133 18.51 2.59 -7.66
N ASP A 134 19.65 3.21 -7.33
CA ASP A 134 20.76 2.49 -6.69
C ASP A 134 20.37 2.02 -5.29
N ASN A 135 19.61 2.83 -4.55
CA ASN A 135 19.05 2.46 -3.26
C ASN A 135 18.13 1.24 -3.37
N GLU A 136 17.16 1.25 -4.29
CA GLU A 136 16.26 0.10 -4.49
C GLU A 136 17.03 -1.15 -4.95
N ARG A 137 17.98 -0.98 -5.88
CA ARG A 137 18.80 -2.09 -6.38
C ARG A 137 19.62 -2.72 -5.27
N TRP A 138 20.23 -1.90 -4.41
CA TRP A 138 20.99 -2.39 -3.27
C TRP A 138 20.08 -3.16 -2.32
N LEU A 139 18.92 -2.60 -1.97
CA LEU A 139 17.93 -3.27 -1.12
C LEU A 139 17.48 -4.60 -1.72
N PHE A 140 17.11 -4.61 -2.99
CA PHE A 140 16.72 -5.82 -3.71
C PHE A 140 17.78 -6.91 -3.62
N ILE A 141 19.05 -6.58 -3.90
CA ILE A 141 20.17 -7.52 -3.81
C ILE A 141 20.35 -8.02 -2.36
N GLN A 142 20.27 -7.14 -1.37
CA GLN A 142 20.43 -7.50 0.04
C GLN A 142 19.39 -8.51 0.55
N TYR A 143 18.12 -8.30 0.18
CA TYR A 143 17.07 -9.25 0.51
C TYR A 143 17.21 -10.55 -0.30
N TYR A 144 17.49 -10.43 -1.61
CA TYR A 144 17.65 -11.58 -2.50
C TYR A 144 18.75 -12.55 -2.02
N LEU A 145 19.91 -12.03 -1.60
CA LEU A 145 21.03 -12.83 -1.09
C LEU A 145 20.70 -13.63 0.18
N LYS A 146 19.58 -13.31 0.86
CA LYS A 146 19.13 -13.97 2.09
C LYS A 146 17.86 -14.80 1.87
N ASN A 147 17.52 -15.14 0.62
CA ASN A 147 16.26 -15.79 0.25
C ASN A 147 15.03 -15.02 0.77
N ARG A 148 15.12 -13.69 0.76
CA ARG A 148 14.03 -12.78 1.09
C ARG A 148 13.76 -11.87 -0.11
N THR A 149 12.61 -11.21 -0.10
CA THR A 149 12.25 -10.27 -1.16
C THR A 149 11.98 -8.88 -0.59
N LEU A 150 12.21 -7.86 -1.41
CA LEU A 150 11.87 -6.50 -1.05
C LEU A 150 10.36 -6.33 -0.85
N LEU A 151 9.55 -7.02 -1.67
CA LEU A 151 8.10 -7.13 -1.48
C LEU A 151 7.75 -7.71 -0.11
N GLY A 152 8.32 -8.86 0.24
CA GLY A 152 8.12 -9.51 1.54
C GLY A 152 8.45 -8.60 2.71
N LYS A 153 9.59 -7.88 2.66
CA LYS A 153 9.93 -6.88 3.68
C LYS A 153 8.85 -5.81 3.81
N CYS A 154 8.35 -5.25 2.70
CA CYS A 154 7.29 -4.25 2.73
C CYS A 154 6.02 -4.81 3.39
N LEU A 155 5.61 -6.03 3.04
CA LEU A 155 4.42 -6.66 3.62
C LEU A 155 4.58 -6.97 5.11
N PHE A 156 5.77 -7.42 5.55
CA PHE A 156 6.03 -7.70 6.96
C PHE A 156 6.08 -6.43 7.82
N ASP A 157 6.59 -5.33 7.28
CA ASP A 157 6.54 -4.02 7.96
C ASP A 157 5.09 -3.54 8.12
N MET A 158 4.27 -3.72 7.08
CA MET A 158 2.85 -3.39 7.09
C MET A 158 2.05 -4.26 8.07
N GLU A 159 2.44 -5.52 8.27
CA GLU A 159 1.85 -6.38 9.29
C GLU A 159 2.14 -5.85 10.71
N CYS A 160 3.35 -5.33 10.97
CA CYS A 160 3.64 -4.61 12.23
C CYS A 160 2.83 -3.32 12.37
N ALA A 161 2.56 -2.62 11.26
CA ALA A 161 1.69 -1.44 11.26
C ALA A 161 0.26 -1.81 11.70
N MET A 162 -0.28 -2.93 11.23
CA MET A 162 -1.57 -3.47 11.67
C MET A 162 -1.57 -3.78 13.16
N ASP A 163 -0.53 -4.44 13.67
CA ASP A 163 -0.41 -4.76 15.09
C ASP A 163 -0.32 -3.50 15.99
N MET A 164 0.24 -2.41 15.46
CA MET A 164 0.23 -1.11 16.13
C MET A 164 -1.17 -0.47 16.08
N LEU A 165 -1.84 -0.47 14.92
CA LEU A 165 -3.17 0.09 14.77
C LEU A 165 -4.18 -0.57 15.72
N GLU A 166 -4.13 -1.89 15.88
CA GLU A 166 -5.04 -2.63 16.79
C GLU A 166 -4.83 -2.29 18.28
N GLN A 167 -3.69 -1.67 18.64
CA GLN A 167 -3.43 -1.20 20.00
C GLN A 167 -3.92 0.22 20.25
N LEU A 168 -4.26 0.99 19.20
CA LEU A 168 -4.75 2.35 19.37
C LEU A 168 -6.21 2.31 19.90
N PRO A 169 -6.51 2.98 21.03
CA PRO A 169 -7.80 2.85 21.70
C PRO A 169 -8.96 3.50 20.93
N PHE A 170 -8.71 4.25 19.87
CA PHE A 170 -9.74 4.87 19.03
C PHE A 170 -9.86 4.21 17.65
N VAL A 171 -9.13 3.12 17.39
CA VAL A 171 -9.18 2.37 16.12
C VAL A 171 -10.18 1.23 16.21
N ASP A 172 -11.04 1.13 15.19
CA ASP A 172 -11.88 -0.02 14.96
C ASP A 172 -11.14 -1.08 14.15
N LYS A 173 -10.68 -2.13 14.83
CA LYS A 173 -9.94 -3.24 14.20
C LYS A 173 -10.75 -4.01 13.15
N GLU A 174 -12.09 -3.94 13.20
CA GLU A 174 -12.95 -4.59 12.21
C GLU A 174 -13.21 -3.72 10.99
N ARG A 175 -12.67 -2.48 10.96
CA ARG A 175 -12.87 -1.53 9.88
C ARG A 175 -11.57 -0.90 9.39
N ILE A 176 -10.64 -1.75 8.96
CA ILE A 176 -9.35 -1.33 8.41
C ILE A 176 -9.30 -1.64 6.90
N GLY A 177 -9.14 -0.59 6.09
CA GLY A 177 -8.93 -0.66 4.65
C GLY A 177 -7.50 -0.31 4.23
N ILE A 178 -7.16 -0.56 2.97
CA ILE A 178 -5.89 -0.11 2.38
C ILE A 178 -6.11 0.51 1.00
N CYS A 179 -5.46 1.64 0.76
CA CYS A 179 -5.49 2.40 -0.47
C CYS A 179 -4.08 2.77 -0.92
N GLY A 180 -3.81 2.76 -2.21
CA GLY A 180 -2.56 3.30 -2.73
C GLY A 180 -2.55 3.52 -4.23
N HIS A 181 -1.57 4.31 -4.67
CA HIS A 181 -1.35 4.67 -6.07
C HIS A 181 0.03 4.23 -6.56
N SER A 182 0.14 3.75 -7.80
CA SER A 182 1.40 3.30 -8.39
C SER A 182 2.03 2.18 -7.56
N MET A 183 3.28 2.31 -7.12
CA MET A 183 3.87 1.40 -6.12
C MET A 183 2.99 1.23 -4.87
N GLY A 184 2.31 2.28 -4.40
CA GLY A 184 1.34 2.15 -3.32
C GLY A 184 0.13 1.30 -3.68
N GLY A 185 -0.30 1.31 -4.95
CA GLY A 185 -1.36 0.44 -5.46
C GLY A 185 -0.91 -1.02 -5.53
N LEU A 186 0.35 -1.26 -5.93
CA LEU A 186 0.98 -2.58 -5.84
C LEU A 186 0.93 -3.10 -4.39
N ILE A 187 1.37 -2.29 -3.42
CA ILE A 187 1.37 -2.69 -2.01
C ILE A 187 -0.06 -2.86 -1.48
N ALA A 188 -1.01 -1.98 -1.85
CA ALA A 188 -2.41 -2.12 -1.45
C ALA A 188 -2.99 -3.47 -1.93
N TYR A 189 -2.71 -3.86 -3.17
CA TYR A 189 -3.15 -5.13 -3.73
C TYR A 189 -2.49 -6.34 -3.06
N TRP A 190 -1.15 -6.36 -2.95
CA TRP A 190 -0.43 -7.47 -2.32
C TRP A 190 -0.69 -7.60 -0.82
N PHE A 191 -0.73 -6.49 -0.09
CA PHE A 191 -1.02 -6.52 1.34
C PHE A 191 -2.49 -6.82 1.59
N GLY A 192 -3.40 -6.32 0.76
CA GLY A 192 -4.80 -6.70 0.79
C GLY A 192 -5.02 -8.20 0.56
N TRP A 193 -4.22 -8.84 -0.27
CA TRP A 193 -4.18 -10.30 -0.41
C TRP A 193 -3.54 -10.99 0.80
N TYR A 194 -2.39 -10.50 1.28
CA TYR A 194 -1.57 -11.12 2.33
C TYR A 194 -2.20 -11.04 3.73
N GLU A 195 -2.76 -9.89 4.10
CA GLU A 195 -3.30 -9.59 5.42
C GLU A 195 -4.81 -9.82 5.46
N LYS A 196 -5.24 -10.78 6.30
CA LYS A 196 -6.65 -11.15 6.44
C LYS A 196 -7.46 -10.10 7.19
N ARG A 197 -6.81 -9.28 8.03
CA ARG A 197 -7.46 -8.19 8.77
C ARG A 197 -7.91 -7.02 7.89
N ILE A 198 -7.32 -6.84 6.71
CA ILE A 198 -7.76 -5.83 5.74
C ILE A 198 -9.13 -6.20 5.18
N LYS A 199 -10.07 -5.26 5.29
CA LYS A 199 -11.49 -5.45 4.94
C LYS A 199 -11.85 -4.94 3.55
N ALA A 200 -11.15 -3.93 3.04
CA ALA A 200 -11.40 -3.35 1.72
C ALA A 200 -10.08 -2.87 1.09
N ILE A 201 -9.96 -3.01 -0.24
CA ILE A 201 -8.75 -2.70 -1.00
C ILE A 201 -9.07 -1.69 -2.10
N ALA A 202 -8.30 -0.61 -2.20
CA ALA A 202 -8.27 0.29 -3.34
C ALA A 202 -6.87 0.34 -3.95
N SER A 203 -6.70 -0.17 -5.17
CA SER A 203 -5.43 -0.13 -5.90
C SER A 203 -5.60 0.69 -7.18
N VAL A 204 -4.88 1.81 -7.25
CA VAL A 204 -4.94 2.77 -8.35
C VAL A 204 -3.65 2.72 -9.15
N CYS A 205 -3.75 2.37 -10.44
CA CYS A 205 -2.63 2.22 -11.37
C CYS A 205 -1.49 1.40 -10.74
N GLY A 206 -1.83 0.27 -10.08
CA GLY A 206 -0.95 -0.37 -9.12
C GLY A 206 -0.03 -1.47 -9.68
N PHE A 207 -0.53 -2.25 -10.64
CA PHE A 207 0.17 -3.44 -11.13
C PHE A 207 -0.25 -3.79 -12.56
N SER A 208 0.46 -4.75 -13.16
CA SER A 208 0.17 -5.32 -14.46
C SER A 208 0.49 -6.83 -14.46
N SER A 209 0.32 -7.50 -15.60
CA SER A 209 0.86 -8.85 -15.80
C SER A 209 2.39 -8.78 -15.89
N LEU A 210 3.08 -9.45 -14.98
CA LEU A 210 4.53 -9.57 -15.02
C LEU A 210 4.99 -10.28 -16.30
N ALA A 211 4.25 -11.29 -16.77
CA ALA A 211 4.57 -11.99 -18.01
C ALA A 211 4.54 -11.03 -19.21
N LEU A 212 3.50 -10.20 -19.33
CA LEU A 212 3.41 -9.21 -20.41
C LEU A 212 4.51 -8.14 -20.31
N LEU A 213 4.78 -7.64 -19.09
CA LEU A 213 5.85 -6.67 -18.86
C LEU A 213 7.21 -7.23 -19.31
N GLN A 214 7.51 -8.49 -18.97
CA GLN A 214 8.74 -9.16 -19.40
C GLN A 214 8.78 -9.35 -20.92
N GLN A 215 7.68 -9.80 -21.54
CA GLN A 215 7.58 -9.93 -23.00
C GLN A 215 7.87 -8.61 -23.73
N ARG A 216 7.48 -7.47 -23.12
CA ARG A 216 7.69 -6.13 -23.67
C ARG A 216 8.96 -5.44 -23.19
N HIS A 217 9.79 -6.11 -22.41
CA HIS A 217 11.02 -5.56 -21.81
C HIS A 217 10.78 -4.28 -20.98
N LEU A 218 9.65 -4.22 -20.27
CA LEU A 218 9.28 -3.10 -19.41
C LEU A 218 9.72 -3.38 -17.97
N ASN A 219 10.63 -2.54 -17.46
CA ASN A 219 11.14 -2.61 -16.10
C ASN A 219 10.37 -1.68 -15.16
N HIS A 220 10.17 -2.13 -13.91
CA HIS A 220 9.49 -1.39 -12.85
C HIS A 220 10.34 -1.34 -11.56
N THR A 221 9.76 -0.78 -10.49
CA THR A 221 10.36 -0.78 -9.14
C THR A 221 10.73 -2.20 -8.72
N PHE A 222 11.86 -2.33 -8.02
CA PHE A 222 12.37 -3.62 -7.57
C PHE A 222 11.42 -4.33 -6.59
N THR A 223 10.55 -3.59 -5.90
CA THR A 223 9.53 -4.14 -5.01
C THR A 223 8.47 -4.97 -5.75
N MET A 224 8.34 -4.81 -7.08
CA MET A 224 7.39 -5.57 -7.89
C MET A 224 7.79 -7.03 -8.13
N TYR A 225 9.08 -7.36 -8.00
CA TYR A 225 9.60 -8.65 -8.45
C TYR A 225 9.66 -9.69 -7.33
N LEU A 226 8.81 -10.70 -7.44
CA LEU A 226 8.81 -11.90 -6.61
C LEU A 226 9.50 -13.06 -7.37
N PRO A 227 10.71 -13.50 -6.97
CA PRO A 227 11.42 -14.57 -7.66
C PRO A 227 10.58 -15.85 -7.77
N GLY A 228 10.49 -16.38 -9.00
CA GLY A 228 9.80 -17.64 -9.28
C GLY A 228 8.27 -17.55 -9.42
N ILE A 229 7.63 -16.39 -9.22
CA ILE A 229 6.16 -16.25 -9.32
C ILE A 229 5.61 -16.77 -10.65
N LEU A 230 6.26 -16.43 -11.77
CA LEU A 230 5.85 -16.83 -13.13
C LEU A 230 5.89 -18.34 -13.40
N ASN A 231 6.48 -19.14 -12.50
CA ASN A 231 6.39 -20.60 -12.58
C ASN A 231 5.05 -21.15 -12.04
N TYR A 232 4.28 -20.32 -11.34
CA TYR A 232 3.05 -20.73 -10.63
C TYR A 232 1.83 -19.88 -11.01
N GLY A 233 2.04 -18.69 -11.57
CA GLY A 233 1.01 -17.78 -12.06
C GLY A 233 1.57 -16.36 -12.18
N ASP A 234 0.69 -15.36 -12.16
CA ASP A 234 1.04 -13.94 -12.31
C ASP A 234 0.34 -13.09 -11.23
N THR A 235 0.73 -11.82 -11.07
CA THR A 235 0.16 -10.89 -10.08
C THR A 235 -1.38 -10.79 -10.16
N PRO A 236 -2.01 -10.71 -11.36
CA PRO A 236 -3.48 -10.74 -11.46
C PRO A 236 -4.14 -12.04 -11.01
N ASP A 237 -3.40 -13.14 -10.82
CA ASP A 237 -3.93 -14.42 -10.32
C ASP A 237 -4.19 -14.40 -8.81
N LEU A 238 -3.76 -13.36 -8.09
CA LEU A 238 -4.16 -13.17 -6.68
C LEU A 238 -5.66 -12.85 -6.54
N LEU A 239 -6.32 -12.38 -7.61
CA LEU A 239 -7.76 -12.07 -7.60
C LEU A 239 -8.64 -13.25 -7.14
N ASP A 240 -8.23 -14.48 -7.46
CA ASP A 240 -8.96 -15.69 -7.07
C ASP A 240 -9.05 -15.85 -5.53
N ASP A 241 -8.01 -15.41 -4.81
CA ASP A 241 -7.90 -15.50 -3.34
C ASP A 241 -8.28 -14.18 -2.65
N ILE A 242 -8.30 -13.06 -3.38
CA ILE A 242 -8.83 -11.78 -2.88
C ILE A 242 -10.36 -11.81 -2.84
N CYS A 243 -11.02 -12.38 -3.86
CA CYS A 243 -12.47 -12.52 -3.88
C CYS A 243 -12.96 -13.35 -2.66
N PRO A 244 -14.02 -12.94 -1.94
CA PRO A 244 -14.98 -11.87 -2.25
C PRO A 244 -14.70 -10.54 -1.54
N LYS A 245 -13.47 -10.28 -1.07
CA LYS A 245 -13.14 -9.04 -0.35
C LYS A 245 -13.47 -7.81 -1.21
N PRO A 246 -14.07 -6.74 -0.66
CA PRO A 246 -14.31 -5.52 -1.41
C PRO A 246 -13.04 -4.99 -2.08
N LEU A 247 -13.13 -4.71 -3.38
CA LEU A 247 -12.00 -4.37 -4.23
C LEU A 247 -12.36 -3.26 -5.23
N TYR A 248 -11.67 -2.14 -5.12
CA TYR A 248 -11.62 -1.08 -6.13
C TYR A 248 -10.29 -1.14 -6.89
N LEU A 249 -10.35 -1.45 -8.18
CA LEU A 249 -9.24 -1.41 -9.13
C LEU A 249 -9.52 -0.35 -10.18
N THR A 250 -8.58 0.58 -10.37
CA THR A 250 -8.70 1.56 -11.45
C THR A 250 -7.35 1.81 -12.10
N PHE A 251 -7.38 2.00 -13.42
CA PHE A 251 -6.20 2.23 -14.26
C PHE A 251 -6.46 3.42 -15.20
N GLY A 252 -5.39 4.00 -15.75
CA GLY A 252 -5.49 5.01 -16.80
C GLY A 252 -5.25 4.40 -18.18
N ALA A 253 -6.08 4.75 -19.17
CA ALA A 253 -5.93 4.30 -20.55
C ALA A 253 -4.68 4.85 -21.24
N GLU A 254 -4.20 6.03 -20.80
CA GLU A 254 -3.00 6.71 -21.30
C GLU A 254 -1.77 6.47 -20.42
N ASP A 255 -1.85 5.51 -19.48
CA ASP A 255 -0.74 5.13 -18.63
C ASP A 255 0.45 4.64 -19.47
N ARG A 256 1.58 5.34 -19.36
CA ARG A 256 2.82 4.99 -20.08
C ARG A 256 3.70 4.01 -19.31
N ILE A 257 3.35 3.73 -18.06
CA ILE A 257 4.04 2.81 -17.14
C ILE A 257 3.43 1.42 -17.30
N PHE A 258 2.10 1.31 -17.27
CA PHE A 258 1.41 0.02 -17.42
C PHE A 258 0.67 -0.08 -18.76
N PRO A 259 0.85 -1.18 -19.52
CA PRO A 259 0.14 -1.35 -20.77
C PRO A 259 -1.38 -1.45 -20.59
N VAL A 260 -2.14 -0.64 -21.32
CA VAL A 260 -3.61 -0.56 -21.23
C VAL A 260 -4.30 -1.90 -21.53
N ASP A 261 -3.74 -2.72 -22.41
CA ASP A 261 -4.30 -4.04 -22.72
C ASP A 261 -4.23 -4.98 -21.51
N ALA A 262 -3.14 -4.94 -20.73
CA ALA A 262 -3.11 -5.65 -19.46
C ALA A 262 -4.12 -5.10 -18.45
N SER A 263 -4.28 -3.78 -18.37
CA SER A 263 -5.25 -3.16 -17.46
C SER A 263 -6.69 -3.58 -17.80
N LEU A 264 -7.05 -3.62 -19.08
CA LEU A 264 -8.34 -4.12 -19.56
C LEU A 264 -8.53 -5.61 -19.22
N ASP A 265 -7.49 -6.44 -19.42
CA ASP A 265 -7.54 -7.86 -19.08
C ASP A 265 -7.73 -8.09 -17.58
N ILE A 266 -7.02 -7.33 -16.74
CA ILE A 266 -7.15 -7.37 -15.28
C ILE A 266 -8.57 -7.00 -14.85
N CYS A 267 -9.14 -5.91 -15.41
CA CYS A 267 -10.51 -5.50 -15.07
C CYS A 267 -11.53 -6.56 -15.46
N ARG A 268 -11.44 -7.11 -16.68
CA ARG A 268 -12.32 -8.20 -17.13
C ARG A 268 -12.20 -9.43 -16.24
N LYS A 269 -10.97 -9.79 -15.86
CA LYS A 269 -10.71 -10.92 -14.98
C LYS A 269 -11.32 -10.70 -13.59
N ALA A 270 -11.11 -9.54 -12.98
CA ALA A 270 -11.68 -9.20 -11.68
C ALA A 270 -13.22 -9.26 -11.71
N GLN A 271 -13.85 -8.61 -12.69
CA GLN A 271 -15.30 -8.64 -12.86
C GLN A 271 -15.82 -10.09 -13.02
N SER A 272 -15.16 -10.90 -13.87
CA SER A 272 -15.55 -12.29 -14.08
C SER A 272 -15.50 -13.12 -12.79
N ILE A 273 -14.41 -13.02 -12.01
CA ILE A 273 -14.25 -13.78 -10.76
C ILE A 273 -15.34 -13.39 -9.76
N TYR A 274 -15.56 -12.09 -9.56
CA TYR A 274 -16.54 -11.61 -8.59
C TYR A 274 -17.97 -11.94 -9.01
N THR A 275 -18.29 -11.94 -10.31
CA THR A 275 -19.59 -12.43 -10.79
C THR A 275 -19.78 -13.92 -10.55
N GLN A 276 -18.77 -14.75 -10.81
CA GLN A 276 -18.86 -16.19 -10.59
C GLN A 276 -19.05 -16.56 -9.12
N GLN A 277 -18.55 -15.73 -8.19
CA GLN A 277 -18.68 -15.91 -6.74
C GLN A 277 -19.87 -15.14 -6.14
N GLU A 278 -20.81 -14.66 -6.97
CA GLU A 278 -22.00 -13.91 -6.54
C GLU A 278 -21.69 -12.65 -5.71
N ALA A 279 -20.50 -12.06 -5.93
CA ALA A 279 -19.95 -10.93 -5.19
C ALA A 279 -19.76 -9.69 -6.08
N SER A 280 -20.48 -9.56 -7.20
CA SER A 280 -20.29 -8.43 -8.14
C SER A 280 -20.39 -7.05 -7.51
N ASN A 281 -21.20 -6.89 -6.45
CA ASN A 281 -21.32 -5.63 -5.71
C ASN A 281 -20.10 -5.28 -4.84
N GLN A 282 -19.16 -6.21 -4.69
CA GLN A 282 -17.89 -6.02 -3.97
C GLN A 282 -16.73 -5.61 -4.89
N CYS A 283 -16.91 -5.58 -6.21
CA CYS A 283 -15.83 -5.23 -7.14
C CYS A 283 -16.21 -4.04 -8.03
N LEU A 284 -15.38 -3.01 -7.98
CA LEU A 284 -15.34 -1.93 -8.95
C LEU A 284 -14.00 -2.02 -9.68
N ALA A 285 -14.00 -2.46 -10.93
CA ALA A 285 -12.78 -2.54 -11.75
C ALA A 285 -12.97 -1.77 -13.06
N GLU A 286 -12.14 -0.75 -13.30
CA GLU A 286 -12.30 0.17 -14.42
C GLU A 286 -10.99 0.67 -15.02
N VAL A 287 -11.06 1.11 -16.28
CA VAL A 287 -10.00 1.86 -16.97
C VAL A 287 -10.62 3.19 -17.39
N THR A 288 -10.02 4.32 -16.97
CA THR A 288 -10.51 5.67 -17.25
C THR A 288 -9.67 6.37 -18.32
N GLU A 289 -10.21 7.41 -18.96
CA GLU A 289 -9.52 8.21 -19.98
C GLU A 289 -8.53 9.22 -19.36
N ASP A 290 -7.56 8.70 -18.60
CA ASP A 290 -6.47 9.47 -18.01
C ASP A 290 -5.14 8.65 -18.05
N GLY A 291 -4.07 9.23 -17.52
CA GLY A 291 -2.74 8.61 -17.49
C GLY A 291 -2.39 7.90 -16.19
N HIS A 292 -1.10 7.85 -15.86
CA HIS A 292 -0.61 7.29 -14.59
C HIS A 292 -0.84 8.26 -13.41
N VAL A 293 -2.09 8.43 -13.00
CA VAL A 293 -2.48 9.46 -12.03
C VAL A 293 -3.63 9.01 -11.13
N PHE A 294 -3.61 9.48 -9.88
CA PHE A 294 -4.75 9.37 -8.96
C PHE A 294 -5.56 10.67 -8.99
N THR A 295 -6.37 10.85 -10.04
CA THR A 295 -7.18 12.05 -10.25
C THR A 295 -8.10 12.36 -9.06
N GLU A 296 -8.53 13.61 -8.90
CA GLU A 296 -9.49 14.00 -7.86
C GLU A 296 -10.79 13.17 -7.92
N GLU A 297 -11.24 12.83 -9.12
CA GLU A 297 -12.39 11.95 -9.33
C GLU A 297 -12.10 10.54 -8.79
N LYS A 298 -10.96 9.94 -9.15
CA LYS A 298 -10.56 8.63 -8.61
C LYS A 298 -10.44 8.65 -7.09
N GLN A 299 -9.88 9.72 -6.52
CA GLN A 299 -9.75 9.88 -5.06
C GLN A 299 -11.11 9.99 -4.38
N SER A 300 -12.03 10.74 -4.98
CA SER A 300 -13.41 10.86 -4.49
C SER A 300 -14.14 9.52 -4.55
N ARG A 301 -14.00 8.78 -5.65
CA ARG A 301 -14.53 7.40 -5.80
C ARG A 301 -13.94 6.43 -4.78
N ALA A 302 -12.64 6.55 -4.46
CA ALA A 302 -12.02 5.72 -3.43
C ALA A 302 -12.63 6.02 -2.04
N ALA A 303 -12.81 7.30 -1.68
CA ALA A 303 -13.52 7.68 -0.46
C ALA A 303 -14.98 7.20 -0.45
N GLU A 304 -15.66 7.35 -1.60
CA GLU A 304 -16.90 6.70 -2.04
C GLU A 304 -17.01 5.25 -1.55
N PHE A 305 -16.10 4.46 -2.11
CA PHE A 305 -15.96 3.03 -1.91
C PHE A 305 -15.77 2.66 -0.43
N PHE A 306 -14.85 3.31 0.28
CA PHE A 306 -14.62 2.98 1.69
C PHE A 306 -15.80 3.35 2.59
N ARG A 307 -16.50 4.48 2.35
CA ARG A 307 -17.67 4.89 3.15
C ARG A 307 -18.83 3.91 3.10
N MET A 308 -18.96 3.16 2.02
CA MET A 308 -20.00 2.13 1.90
C MET A 308 -19.67 0.85 2.68
N LEU A 309 -18.42 0.66 3.09
CA LEU A 309 -17.89 -0.61 3.60
C LEU A 309 -17.40 -0.56 5.05
N LEU A 310 -16.91 0.61 5.49
CA LEU A 310 -16.31 0.89 6.79
C LEU A 310 -17.07 2.04 7.46
#